data_AF-A0A645D9S0-F1
#
_entry.id   AF-A0A645D9S0-F1
#
_cell.length_a   1.000
_cell.length_b   1.000
_cell.length_c   1.000
_cell.angle_alpha   90.00
_cell.angle_beta   90.00
_cell.angle_gamma   90.00
#
_symmetry.space_group_name_H-M   'P 1'
#
loop_
_entity.id
_entity.type
_entity.pdbx_description
1 polymer ?
#
loop_
_entity_poly.entity_id
_entity_poly.type
_entity_poly.pdbx_seq_one_letter_code
_entity_poly.pdbx_strand_id
1 'polypeptide(L)'
;MHKDKDGNRVMLCNNCNVSETALNEFVYGISYVSSIYEKASFGSLALYSLSVALLSRINKQDVKAINELKQQLELVQEKKKKLLGLYLENSFSKEQLDAYLEPLDAEQIELGAKINSLSKSNDEIYADIKEIEESVSYLNTIKDKAEREIESGQFTATKEEIVADIEYITVREDGKLAVRYKAFEEIERLLDKHRHFIPIEKQIEFGIARKVS
;
A
#
# COMPACT_ATOMS: atom_id res chain seq x y z
N MET A 1 -30.77 22.91 -15.94
CA MET A 1 -29.44 22.67 -16.56
C MET A 1 -28.56 23.85 -16.17
N HIS A 2 -27.52 23.60 -15.38
CA HIS A 2 -26.70 24.66 -14.80
C HIS A 2 -25.72 25.22 -15.84
N LYS A 3 -25.41 26.50 -15.72
CA LYS A 3 -24.43 27.19 -16.55
C LYS A 3 -23.35 27.80 -15.68
N ASP A 4 -22.11 27.79 -16.15
CA ASP A 4 -21.00 28.49 -15.49
C ASP A 4 -21.10 30.02 -15.72
N LYS A 5 -20.13 30.75 -15.19
CA LYS A 5 -20.04 32.22 -15.31
C LYS A 5 -19.89 32.68 -16.77
N ASP A 6 -19.45 31.79 -17.66
CA ASP A 6 -19.20 32.04 -19.08
C ASP A 6 -20.33 31.51 -19.98
N GLY A 7 -21.40 30.96 -19.39
CA GLY A 7 -22.60 30.49 -20.07
C GLY A 7 -22.50 29.06 -20.65
N ASN A 8 -21.42 28.33 -20.39
CA ASN A 8 -21.24 26.94 -20.81
C ASN A 8 -22.17 26.02 -20.01
N ARG A 9 -22.63 24.95 -20.64
CA ARG A 9 -23.46 23.93 -19.97
C ARG A 9 -22.58 23.11 -19.03
N VAL A 10 -22.92 23.08 -17.75
CA VAL A 10 -22.19 22.29 -16.75
C VAL A 10 -23.11 21.20 -16.20
N MET A 11 -22.65 19.96 -16.25
CA MET A 11 -23.23 18.87 -15.49
C MET A 11 -22.71 18.98 -14.05
N LEU A 12 -23.61 19.16 -13.09
CA LEU A 12 -23.22 19.08 -11.68
C LEU A 12 -22.91 17.62 -11.35
N CYS A 13 -21.81 17.39 -10.64
CA CYS A 13 -21.42 16.04 -10.20
C CYS A 13 -22.31 15.48 -9.07
N ASN A 14 -23.26 16.27 -8.55
CA ASN A 14 -24.17 15.94 -7.45
C ASN A 14 -23.48 15.37 -6.19
N ASN A 15 -22.17 15.60 -6.03
CA ASN A 15 -21.47 15.22 -4.82
C ASN A 15 -21.85 16.17 -3.67
N CYS A 16 -21.74 15.69 -2.44
CA CYS A 16 -22.09 16.48 -1.25
C CYS A 16 -21.22 17.74 -1.15
N ASN A 17 -21.87 18.88 -0.87
CA ASN A 17 -21.17 20.12 -0.57
C ASN A 17 -20.69 20.10 0.88
N VAL A 18 -19.41 20.41 1.09
CA VAL A 18 -18.79 20.48 2.42
C VAL A 18 -18.36 21.93 2.68
N SER A 19 -18.65 22.45 3.87
CA SER A 19 -18.21 23.81 4.24
C SER A 19 -16.71 23.81 4.55
N GLU A 20 -16.05 24.94 4.28
CA GLU A 20 -14.63 25.10 4.62
C GLU A 20 -14.39 24.95 6.13
N THR A 21 -15.32 25.42 6.96
CA THR A 21 -15.27 25.25 8.41
C THR A 21 -15.27 23.78 8.83
N ALA A 22 -16.20 22.99 8.30
CA ALA A 22 -16.27 21.55 8.60
C ALA A 22 -15.04 20.80 8.08
N LEU A 23 -14.51 21.22 6.92
CA LEU A 23 -13.27 20.67 6.39
C LEU A 23 -12.07 21.01 7.29
N ASN A 24 -11.96 22.25 7.74
CA ASN A 24 -10.87 22.69 8.62
C ASN A 24 -10.91 21.97 9.98
N GLU A 25 -12.10 21.76 10.56
CA GLU A 25 -12.25 20.97 11.80
C GLU A 25 -11.87 19.49 11.62
N PHE A 26 -12.13 18.94 10.44
CA PHE A 26 -11.80 17.55 10.12
C PHE A 26 -10.31 17.34 9.81
N VAL A 27 -9.63 18.38 9.30
CA VAL A 27 -8.27 18.28 8.77
C VAL A 27 -7.22 18.76 9.76
N TYR A 28 -7.54 19.64 10.71
CA TYR A 28 -6.56 20.23 11.62
C TYR A 28 -6.74 19.81 13.09
N GLY A 29 -5.74 20.13 13.91
CA GLY A 29 -5.77 19.93 15.36
C GLY A 29 -5.83 18.45 15.74
N ILE A 30 -6.75 18.09 16.64
CA ILE A 30 -6.87 16.73 17.16
C ILE A 30 -7.13 15.71 16.05
N SER A 31 -7.94 16.03 15.04
CA SER A 31 -8.28 15.12 13.94
C SER A 31 -7.04 14.70 13.14
N TYR A 32 -6.15 15.65 12.87
CA TYR A 32 -4.85 15.39 12.23
C TYR A 32 -4.00 14.48 13.12
N VAL A 33 -3.77 14.89 14.38
CA VAL A 33 -2.86 14.17 15.28
C VAL A 33 -3.38 12.76 15.59
N SER A 34 -4.68 12.57 15.77
CA SER A 34 -5.30 11.25 15.92
C SER A 34 -5.13 10.39 14.66
N SER A 35 -5.30 10.96 13.47
CA SER A 35 -5.05 10.23 12.21
C SER A 35 -3.59 9.79 12.07
N ILE A 36 -2.66 10.67 12.44
CA ILE A 36 -1.22 10.37 12.46
C ILE A 36 -0.91 9.25 13.48
N TYR A 37 -1.48 9.34 14.69
CA TYR A 37 -1.31 8.34 15.74
C TYR A 37 -1.82 6.96 15.33
N GLU A 38 -3.04 6.89 14.79
CA GLU A 38 -3.65 5.63 14.34
C GLU A 38 -2.82 4.98 13.23
N LYS A 39 -2.39 5.77 12.23
CA LYS A 39 -1.56 5.28 11.13
C LYS A 39 -0.18 4.82 11.60
N ALA A 40 0.49 5.59 12.46
CA ALA A 40 1.79 5.21 13.00
C ALA A 40 1.70 3.94 13.86
N SER A 41 0.66 3.82 14.68
CA SER A 41 0.39 2.64 15.51
C SER A 41 0.16 1.40 14.66
N PHE A 42 -0.69 1.51 13.64
CA PHE A 42 -0.95 0.44 12.69
C PHE A 42 0.31 0.04 11.91
N GLY A 43 1.04 1.01 11.34
CA GLY A 43 2.27 0.76 10.58
C GLY A 43 3.33 0.06 11.42
N SER A 44 3.53 0.51 12.66
CA SER A 44 4.46 -0.10 13.62
C SER A 44 4.08 -1.56 13.91
N LEU A 45 2.80 -1.84 14.16
CA LEU A 45 2.31 -3.20 14.42
C LEU A 45 2.40 -4.13 13.19
N ALA A 46 2.12 -3.61 12.00
CA ALA A 46 2.22 -4.34 10.75
C ALA A 46 3.68 -4.71 10.45
N LEU A 47 4.60 -3.75 10.58
CA LEU A 47 6.03 -3.94 10.41
C LEU A 47 6.63 -4.89 11.47
N TYR A 48 6.20 -4.80 12.73
CA TYR A 48 6.60 -5.76 13.77
C TYR A 48 6.10 -7.18 13.47
N SER A 49 4.87 -7.33 12.99
CA SER A 49 4.37 -8.64 12.57
C SER A 49 5.19 -9.22 11.42
N LEU A 50 5.68 -8.37 10.53
CA LEU A 50 6.54 -8.75 9.43
C LEU A 50 7.94 -9.17 9.89
N SER A 51 8.56 -8.46 10.82
CA SER A 51 9.87 -8.84 11.37
C SER A 51 9.80 -10.20 12.07
N VAL A 52 8.73 -10.48 12.81
CA VAL A 52 8.49 -11.81 13.41
C VAL A 52 8.34 -12.90 12.34
N ALA A 53 7.63 -12.62 11.24
CA ALA A 53 7.51 -13.56 10.14
C ALA A 53 8.86 -13.86 9.48
N LEU A 54 9.70 -12.84 9.26
CA LEU A 54 11.05 -12.96 8.73
C LEU A 54 11.97 -13.76 9.67
N LEU A 55 11.96 -13.45 10.98
CA LEU A 55 12.70 -14.19 12.00
C LEU A 55 12.31 -15.68 12.00
N SER A 56 11.03 -15.98 11.82
CA SER A 56 10.53 -17.37 11.79
C SER A 56 11.05 -18.20 10.61
N ARG A 57 11.57 -17.54 9.55
CA ARG A 57 12.13 -18.15 8.34
C ARG A 57 13.64 -18.39 8.40
N ILE A 58 14.34 -17.76 9.35
CA ILE A 58 15.78 -17.98 9.54
C ILE A 58 16.02 -19.47 9.78
N ASN A 59 16.99 -20.04 9.06
CA ASN A 59 17.31 -21.48 9.07
C ASN A 59 16.19 -22.42 8.57
N LYS A 60 15.17 -21.92 7.88
CA LYS A 60 14.07 -22.71 7.30
C LYS A 60 13.94 -22.54 5.79
N GLN A 61 15.06 -22.52 5.06
CA GLN A 61 15.01 -22.54 3.60
C GLN A 61 14.37 -23.85 3.13
N ASP A 62 13.11 -23.75 2.69
CA ASP A 62 12.39 -24.88 2.10
C ASP A 62 12.78 -25.02 0.62
N VAL A 63 13.89 -25.72 0.39
CA VAL A 63 14.43 -26.01 -0.93
C VAL A 63 13.40 -26.69 -1.84
N LYS A 64 12.47 -27.47 -1.25
CA LYS A 64 11.41 -28.13 -2.00
C LYS A 64 10.37 -27.13 -2.49
N ALA A 65 9.88 -26.25 -1.61
CA ALA A 65 8.96 -25.18 -1.99
C ALA A 65 9.57 -24.22 -3.02
N ILE A 66 10.86 -23.90 -2.90
CA ILE A 66 11.58 -23.08 -3.90
C ILE A 66 11.60 -23.76 -5.27
N ASN A 67 11.88 -25.06 -5.30
CA ASN A 67 11.92 -25.81 -6.56
C ASN A 67 10.53 -25.95 -7.19
N GLU A 68 9.48 -26.16 -6.40
CA GLU A 68 8.09 -26.19 -6.88
C GLU A 68 7.68 -24.84 -7.49
N LEU A 69 8.04 -23.72 -6.86
CA LEU A 69 7.78 -22.38 -7.41
C LEU A 69 8.58 -22.12 -8.69
N LYS A 70 9.84 -22.59 -8.77
CA LYS A 70 10.65 -22.48 -10.00
C LYS A 70 10.02 -23.26 -11.15
N GLN A 71 9.47 -24.45 -10.90
CA GLN A 71 8.73 -25.21 -11.90
C GLN A 71 7.47 -24.48 -12.37
N GLN A 72 6.72 -23.86 -11.45
CA GLN A 72 5.56 -23.03 -11.82
C GLN A 72 5.97 -21.83 -12.69
N LEU A 73 7.07 -21.16 -12.35
CA LEU A 73 7.60 -20.04 -13.14
C LEU A 73 7.99 -20.48 -14.56
N GLU A 74 8.63 -21.65 -14.67
CA GLU A 74 9.02 -22.23 -15.97
C GLU A 74 7.79 -22.55 -16.83
N LEU A 75 6.73 -23.10 -16.24
CA LEU A 75 5.45 -23.34 -16.93
C LEU A 75 4.80 -22.04 -17.43
N VAL A 76 4.83 -20.96 -16.64
CA VAL A 76 4.33 -19.64 -17.07
C VAL A 76 5.16 -19.09 -18.23
N GLN A 77 6.49 -19.21 -18.16
CA GLN A 77 7.39 -18.80 -19.25
C GLN A 77 7.16 -19.62 -20.53
N GLU A 78 6.90 -20.92 -20.41
CA GLU A 78 6.53 -21.75 -21.56
C GLU A 78 5.20 -21.34 -22.17
N LYS A 79 4.17 -21.03 -21.37
CA LYS A 79 2.89 -20.51 -21.86
C LYS A 79 3.09 -19.22 -22.64
N LYS A 80 3.93 -18.30 -22.15
CA LYS A 80 4.28 -17.07 -22.87
C LYS A 80 5.00 -17.34 -24.19
N LYS A 81 5.98 -18.26 -24.21
CA LYS A 81 6.66 -18.66 -25.43
C LYS A 81 5.69 -19.26 -26.46
N LYS A 82 4.73 -20.08 -26.01
CA LYS A 82 3.68 -20.66 -26.86
C LYS A 82 2.74 -19.58 -27.41
N LEU A 83 2.30 -18.63 -26.58
CA LEU A 83 1.49 -17.49 -27.02
C LEU A 83 2.23 -16.64 -28.07
N LEU A 84 3.52 -16.36 -27.84
CA LEU A 84 4.33 -15.64 -28.81
C LEU A 84 4.44 -16.42 -30.15
N GLY A 85 4.64 -17.73 -30.09
CA GLY A 85 4.66 -18.60 -31.28
C GLY A 85 3.35 -18.54 -32.07
N LEU A 86 2.21 -18.69 -31.40
CA LEU A 86 0.89 -18.63 -32.04
C LEU A 86 0.56 -17.24 -32.63
N TYR A 87 1.04 -16.16 -32.00
CA TYR A 87 0.93 -14.81 -32.55
C TYR A 87 1.75 -14.65 -33.83
N LEU A 88 2.98 -15.16 -33.85
CA LEU A 88 3.85 -15.13 -35.03
C LEU A 88 3.26 -15.94 -36.21
N GLU A 89 2.44 -16.95 -35.91
CA GLU A 89 1.66 -17.72 -36.89
C GLU A 89 0.37 -17.00 -37.35
N ASN A 90 0.14 -15.74 -36.94
CA ASN A 90 -1.07 -14.96 -37.16
C ASN A 90 -2.36 -15.63 -36.66
N SER A 91 -2.27 -16.48 -35.62
CA SER A 91 -3.43 -17.19 -35.08
C SER A 91 -4.36 -16.31 -34.23
N PHE A 92 -3.91 -15.13 -33.80
CA PHE A 92 -4.74 -14.14 -33.10
C PHE A 92 -4.16 -12.73 -33.21
N SER A 93 -5.00 -11.73 -32.89
CA SER A 93 -4.66 -10.30 -32.93
C SER A 93 -3.74 -9.87 -31.79
N LYS A 94 -3.14 -8.67 -31.93
CA LYS A 94 -2.29 -8.08 -30.90
C LYS A 94 -3.06 -7.81 -29.61
N GLU A 95 -4.31 -7.35 -29.72
CA GLU A 95 -5.17 -7.08 -28.57
C GLU A 95 -5.49 -8.36 -27.78
N GLN A 96 -5.65 -9.48 -28.47
CA GLN A 96 -5.82 -10.79 -27.83
C GLN A 96 -4.53 -11.27 -27.16
N LEU A 97 -3.36 -11.05 -27.78
CA LEU A 97 -2.07 -11.36 -27.18
C LEU A 97 -1.87 -10.59 -25.87
N ASP A 98 -2.10 -9.28 -25.89
CA ASP A 98 -1.92 -8.41 -24.71
C ASP A 98 -2.84 -8.85 -23.56
N ALA A 99 -4.11 -9.18 -23.85
CA ALA A 99 -5.06 -9.68 -22.85
C ALA A 99 -4.65 -11.03 -22.23
N TYR A 100 -3.95 -11.90 -22.96
CA TYR A 100 -3.43 -13.16 -22.43
C TYR A 100 -2.09 -13.02 -21.73
N LEU A 101 -1.27 -12.04 -22.11
CA LEU A 101 0.03 -11.77 -21.49
C LEU A 101 -0.11 -11.10 -20.13
N GLU A 102 -1.02 -10.13 -19.98
CA GLU A 102 -1.22 -9.38 -18.72
C GLU A 102 -1.37 -10.28 -17.47
N PRO A 103 -2.25 -11.29 -17.44
CA PRO A 103 -2.35 -12.17 -16.27
C PRO A 103 -1.09 -13.03 -16.06
N LEU A 104 -0.41 -13.44 -17.14
CA LEU A 104 0.83 -14.22 -17.04
C LEU A 104 2.04 -13.37 -16.62
N ASP A 105 2.05 -12.06 -16.93
CA ASP A 105 3.02 -11.09 -16.42
C ASP A 105 2.84 -10.88 -14.92
N ALA A 106 1.59 -10.69 -14.46
CA ALA A 106 1.29 -10.59 -13.04
C ALA A 106 1.70 -11.87 -12.27
N GLU A 107 1.35 -13.05 -12.80
CA GLU A 107 1.72 -14.35 -12.21
C GLU A 107 3.25 -14.54 -12.17
N GLN A 108 3.96 -14.17 -13.25
CA GLN A 108 5.43 -14.26 -13.28
C GLN A 108 6.09 -13.33 -12.24
N ILE A 109 5.60 -12.10 -12.09
CA ILE A 109 6.10 -11.16 -11.09
C ILE A 109 5.89 -11.71 -9.68
N GLU A 110 4.70 -12.25 -9.40
CA GLU A 110 4.37 -12.81 -8.09
C GLU A 110 5.23 -14.05 -7.76
N LEU A 111 5.36 -14.99 -8.70
CA LEU A 111 6.20 -16.18 -8.53
C LEU A 111 7.67 -15.81 -8.36
N GLY A 112 8.19 -14.86 -9.15
CA GLY A 112 9.55 -14.35 -9.02
C GLY A 112 9.83 -13.71 -7.66
N ALA A 113 8.90 -12.89 -7.17
CA ALA A 113 8.99 -12.28 -5.85
C ALA A 113 9.01 -13.35 -4.74
N LYS A 114 8.14 -14.37 -4.82
CA LYS A 114 8.10 -15.50 -3.87
C LYS A 114 9.41 -16.30 -3.88
N ILE A 115 9.96 -16.63 -5.05
CA ILE A 115 11.22 -17.37 -5.18
C ILE A 115 12.37 -16.58 -4.57
N ASN A 116 12.50 -15.30 -4.93
CA ASN A 116 13.53 -14.43 -4.38
C ASN A 116 13.42 -14.35 -2.86
N SER A 117 12.20 -14.21 -2.33
CA SER A 117 11.96 -14.15 -0.89
C SER A 117 12.36 -15.41 -0.12
N LEU A 118 12.16 -16.58 -0.72
CA LEU A 118 12.48 -17.87 -0.09
C LEU A 118 13.95 -18.24 -0.28
N SER A 119 14.58 -17.71 -1.32
CA SER A 119 15.99 -17.95 -1.63
C SER A 119 16.94 -16.98 -0.89
N LYS A 120 16.40 -15.98 -0.18
CA LYS A 120 17.20 -15.06 0.62
C LYS A 120 18.06 -15.82 1.63
N SER A 121 19.32 -15.42 1.72
CA SER A 121 20.22 -15.86 2.77
C SER A 121 19.77 -15.32 4.12
N ASN A 122 20.23 -15.95 5.21
CA ASN A 122 19.95 -15.45 6.56
C ASN A 122 20.45 -14.00 6.73
N ASP A 123 21.58 -13.64 6.12
CA ASP A 123 22.16 -12.29 6.21
C ASP A 123 21.27 -11.24 5.52
N GLU A 124 20.66 -11.59 4.39
CA GLU A 124 19.68 -10.73 3.71
C GLU A 124 18.39 -10.60 4.51
N ILE A 125 17.95 -11.67 5.18
CA ILE A 125 16.79 -11.62 6.10
C ILE A 125 17.10 -10.69 7.29
N TYR A 126 18.30 -10.75 7.86
CA TYR A 126 18.72 -9.83 8.93
C TYR A 126 18.81 -8.38 8.46
N ALA A 127 19.28 -8.12 7.24
CA ALA A 127 19.31 -6.78 6.66
C ALA A 127 17.89 -6.22 6.48
N ASP A 128 16.95 -7.03 5.98
CA ASP A 128 15.53 -6.65 5.87
C ASP A 128 14.93 -6.36 7.25
N ILE A 129 15.20 -7.21 8.26
CA ILE A 129 14.71 -7.01 9.64
C ILE A 129 15.23 -5.68 10.19
N LYS A 130 16.50 -5.35 9.94
CA LYS A 130 17.10 -4.09 10.40
C LYS A 130 16.42 -2.87 9.75
N GLU A 131 16.16 -2.90 8.44
CA GLU A 131 15.42 -1.84 7.73
C GLU A 131 14.00 -1.65 8.32
N ILE A 132 13.35 -2.77 8.66
CA ILE A 132 12.04 -2.78 9.32
C ILE A 132 12.13 -2.19 10.74
N GLU A 133 13.13 -2.55 11.54
CA GLU A 133 13.34 -2.04 12.90
C GLU A 133 13.61 -0.53 12.92
N GLU A 134 14.43 -0.04 11.97
CA GLU A 134 14.68 1.40 11.79
C GLU A 134 13.38 2.15 11.48
N SER A 135 12.54 1.58 10.60
CA SER A 135 11.23 2.13 10.26
C SER A 135 10.25 2.11 11.44
N VAL A 136 10.20 1.01 12.19
CA VAL A 136 9.38 0.89 13.41
C VAL A 136 9.81 1.91 14.47
N SER A 137 11.11 2.14 14.64
CA SER A 137 11.64 3.15 15.55
C SER A 137 11.20 4.57 15.16
N TYR A 138 11.26 4.89 13.87
CA TYR A 138 10.75 6.16 13.35
C TYR A 138 9.24 6.33 13.62
N LEU A 139 8.44 5.28 13.37
CA LEU A 139 6.99 5.32 13.64
C LEU A 139 6.65 5.45 15.11
N ASN A 140 7.37 4.76 15.99
CA ASN A 140 7.19 4.93 17.43
C ASN A 140 7.51 6.36 17.85
N THR A 141 8.54 7.00 17.27
CA THR A 141 8.84 8.41 17.56
C THR A 141 7.68 9.34 17.17
N ILE A 142 7.06 9.12 16.00
CA ILE A 142 5.88 9.86 15.55
C ILE A 142 4.70 9.59 16.48
N LYS A 143 4.44 8.32 16.80
CA LYS A 143 3.35 7.88 17.66
C LYS A 143 3.47 8.52 19.05
N ASP A 144 4.65 8.47 19.67
CA ASP A 144 4.90 9.02 21.00
C ASP A 144 4.82 10.56 21.01
N LYS A 145 5.14 11.22 19.88
CA LYS A 145 4.87 12.65 19.70
C LYS A 145 3.36 12.91 19.65
N ALA A 146 2.63 12.19 18.80
CA ALA A 146 1.19 12.36 18.63
C ALA A 146 0.41 12.05 19.92
N GLU A 147 0.81 11.01 20.65
CA GLU A 147 0.24 10.66 21.96
C GLU A 147 0.40 11.80 22.97
N ARG A 148 1.60 12.37 23.09
CA ARG A 148 1.84 13.55 23.95
C ARG A 148 1.00 14.76 23.55
N GLU A 149 0.80 15.01 22.26
CA GLU A 149 -0.04 16.11 21.78
C GLU A 149 -1.53 15.86 22.08
N ILE A 150 -1.99 14.62 21.97
CA ILE A 150 -3.36 14.22 22.36
C ILE A 150 -3.55 14.40 23.88
N GLU A 151 -2.62 13.92 24.70
CA GLU A 151 -2.70 14.00 26.17
C GLU A 151 -2.63 15.45 26.67
N SER A 152 -1.74 16.26 26.09
CA SER A 152 -1.55 17.66 26.48
C SER A 152 -2.62 18.60 25.90
N GLY A 153 -3.31 18.17 24.84
CA GLY A 153 -4.21 19.02 24.05
C GLY A 153 -3.49 20.16 23.31
N GLN A 154 -2.15 20.13 23.25
CA GLN A 154 -1.33 21.13 22.56
C GLN A 154 -0.84 20.56 21.23
N PHE A 155 -1.46 21.00 20.13
CA PHE A 155 -1.11 20.57 18.78
C PHE A 155 -0.04 21.49 18.19
N THR A 156 1.11 20.92 17.81
CA THR A 156 2.27 21.72 17.37
C THR A 156 2.35 21.91 15.86
N ALA A 157 1.62 21.09 15.09
CA ALA A 157 1.62 21.15 13.63
C ALA A 157 0.90 22.40 13.11
N THR A 158 1.56 23.12 12.21
CA THR A 158 1.01 24.30 11.55
C THR A 158 0.05 23.91 10.42
N LYS A 159 -0.80 24.86 10.00
CA LYS A 159 -1.76 24.64 8.91
C LYS A 159 -1.03 24.29 7.62
N GLU A 160 0.08 24.97 7.35
CA GLU A 160 0.91 24.79 6.15
C GLU A 160 1.55 23.40 6.11
N GLU A 161 2.06 22.91 7.24
CA GLU A 161 2.63 21.56 7.35
C GLU A 161 1.58 20.48 7.10
N ILE A 162 0.38 20.65 7.68
CA ILE A 162 -0.72 19.69 7.52
C ILE A 162 -1.18 19.66 6.06
N VAL A 163 -1.34 20.81 5.42
CA VAL A 163 -1.74 20.88 4.00
C VAL A 163 -0.68 20.27 3.08
N ALA A 164 0.61 20.47 3.39
CA ALA A 164 1.70 19.88 2.61
C ALA A 164 1.71 18.34 2.69
N ASP A 165 1.37 17.81 3.87
CA ASP A 165 1.30 16.37 4.11
C ASP A 165 0.05 15.71 3.49
N ILE A 166 -1.04 16.44 3.26
CA ILE A 166 -2.22 15.88 2.60
C ILE A 166 -1.90 15.50 1.14
N GLU A 167 -2.19 14.25 0.79
CA GLU A 167 -2.13 13.73 -0.58
C GLU A 167 -3.44 14.04 -1.32
N TYR A 168 -4.57 13.62 -0.76
CA TYR A 168 -5.90 13.97 -1.25
C TYR A 168 -6.96 13.83 -0.14
N ILE A 169 -8.08 14.52 -0.35
CA ILE A 169 -9.27 14.44 0.50
C ILE A 169 -10.40 13.87 -0.34
N THR A 170 -11.04 12.82 0.16
CA THR A 170 -12.19 12.18 -0.49
C THR A 170 -13.47 12.56 0.23
N VAL A 171 -14.42 13.14 -0.52
CA VAL A 171 -15.81 13.32 -0.06
C VAL A 171 -16.62 12.15 -0.58
N ARG A 172 -17.08 11.29 0.34
CA ARG A 172 -17.92 10.13 0.02
C ARG A 172 -19.37 10.56 -0.26
N GLU A 173 -20.12 9.70 -0.94
CA GLU A 173 -21.53 9.93 -1.26
C GLU A 173 -22.41 10.11 -0.01
N ASP A 174 -22.00 9.53 1.13
CA ASP A 174 -22.66 9.72 2.44
C ASP A 174 -22.27 11.03 3.15
N GLY A 175 -21.49 11.89 2.49
CA GLY A 175 -21.01 13.17 3.04
C GLY A 175 -19.83 13.04 4.01
N LYS A 176 -19.30 11.83 4.24
CA LYS A 176 -18.12 11.64 5.10
C LYS A 176 -16.83 12.02 4.38
N LEU A 177 -15.93 12.62 5.13
CA LEU A 177 -14.59 12.97 4.69
C LEU A 177 -13.61 11.84 5.02
N ALA A 178 -12.68 11.58 4.11
CA ALA A 178 -11.52 10.72 4.32
C ALA A 178 -10.28 11.46 3.83
N VAL A 179 -9.16 11.37 4.56
CA VAL A 179 -7.95 12.16 4.29
C VAL A 179 -6.76 11.23 4.19
N ARG A 180 -6.09 11.27 3.04
CA ARG A 180 -4.84 10.57 2.84
C ARG A 180 -3.66 11.52 3.02
N TYR A 181 -2.63 11.04 3.69
CA TYR A 181 -1.42 11.77 4.03
C TYR A 181 -0.20 11.11 3.37
N LYS A 182 0.74 11.91 2.87
CA LYS A 182 1.95 11.50 2.14
C LYS A 182 3.01 10.91 3.05
N ALA A 183 3.08 11.34 4.31
CA ALA A 183 4.05 10.87 5.30
C ALA A 183 4.07 9.34 5.51
N PHE A 184 3.08 8.61 5.00
CA PHE A 184 2.94 7.16 5.17
C PHE A 184 3.19 6.35 3.89
N GLU A 185 3.53 6.99 2.76
CA GLU A 185 3.85 6.29 1.50
C GLU A 185 5.04 5.34 1.66
N GLU A 186 6.04 5.72 2.45
CA GLU A 186 7.22 4.90 2.71
C GLU A 186 6.89 3.62 3.49
N ILE A 187 5.90 3.68 4.39
CA ILE A 187 5.41 2.50 5.12
C ILE A 187 4.67 1.56 4.16
N GLU A 188 3.82 2.13 3.30
CA GLU A 188 3.11 1.34 2.29
C GLU A 188 4.11 0.66 1.34
N ARG A 189 5.17 1.35 0.93
CA ARG A 189 6.26 0.80 0.11
C ARG A 189 6.94 -0.38 0.80
N LEU A 190 7.25 -0.27 2.09
CA LEU A 190 7.86 -1.35 2.87
C LEU A 190 6.91 -2.54 3.06
N LEU A 191 5.64 -2.28 3.36
CA LEU A 191 4.62 -3.32 3.45
C LEU A 191 4.42 -4.04 2.10
N ASP A 192 4.37 -3.30 0.99
CA ASP A 192 4.22 -3.86 -0.36
C ASP A 192 5.47 -4.67 -0.76
N LYS A 193 6.67 -4.17 -0.47
CA LYS A 193 7.95 -4.86 -0.70
C LYS A 193 7.97 -6.23 -0.03
N HIS A 194 7.43 -6.35 1.17
CA HIS A 194 7.48 -7.57 1.98
C HIS A 194 6.13 -8.31 2.10
N ARG A 195 5.13 -7.92 1.31
CA ARG A 195 3.76 -8.46 1.34
C ARG A 195 3.70 -9.97 1.24
N HIS A 196 4.60 -10.58 0.49
CA HIS A 196 4.69 -12.02 0.26
C HIS A 196 5.08 -12.85 1.50
N PHE A 197 5.55 -12.21 2.58
CA PHE A 197 5.80 -12.87 3.87
C PHE A 197 4.59 -12.83 4.81
N ILE A 198 3.62 -11.96 4.52
CA ILE A 198 2.43 -11.76 5.34
C ILE A 198 1.38 -12.80 4.92
N PRO A 199 0.78 -13.57 5.85
CA PRO A 199 -0.34 -14.46 5.55
C PRO A 199 -1.48 -13.70 4.84
N ILE A 200 -2.12 -14.31 3.84
CA ILE A 200 -3.14 -13.67 2.99
C ILE A 200 -4.26 -13.04 3.82
N GLU A 201 -4.66 -13.69 4.91
CA GLU A 201 -5.67 -13.19 5.86
C GLU A 201 -5.29 -11.81 6.42
N LYS A 202 -4.03 -11.63 6.84
CA LYS A 202 -3.50 -10.36 7.32
C LYS A 202 -3.32 -9.33 6.20
N GLN A 203 -3.02 -9.77 4.98
CA GLN A 203 -2.94 -8.86 3.82
C GLN A 203 -4.30 -8.22 3.50
N ILE A 204 -5.40 -8.95 3.67
CA ILE A 204 -6.77 -8.43 3.46
C ILE A 204 -7.10 -7.37 4.51
N GLU A 205 -6.77 -7.63 5.79
CA GLU A 205 -6.92 -6.65 6.87
C GLU A 205 -6.11 -5.38 6.60
N PHE A 206 -4.86 -5.52 6.13
CA PHE A 206 -4.01 -4.39 5.77
C PHE A 206 -4.55 -3.60 4.56
N GLY A 207 -5.13 -4.27 3.57
CA GLY A 207 -5.77 -3.64 2.42
C GLY A 207 -7.07 -2.89 2.78
N ILE A 208 -7.80 -3.35 3.79
CA ILE A 208 -8.99 -2.65 4.32
C ILE A 208 -8.55 -1.41 5.11
N ALA A 209 -7.57 -1.53 5.99
CA ALA A 209 -7.03 -0.38 6.74
C ALA A 209 -6.50 0.73 5.82
N ARG A 210 -5.80 0.35 4.72
CA ARG A 210 -5.30 1.27 3.67
C ARG A 210 -6.42 2.03 2.93
N LYS A 211 -7.64 1.48 2.86
CA LYS A 211 -8.80 2.08 2.16
C LYS A 211 -9.73 2.87 3.08
N VAL A 212 -9.66 2.64 4.39
CA VAL A 212 -10.58 3.27 5.36
C VAL A 212 -10.01 4.59 5.89
N SER A 213 -8.73 4.90 5.63
CA SER A 213 -8.09 6.19 5.95
C SER A 213 -8.20 7.22 4.83
#